data_AF-A0A507EGW0-F1
#
_entry.id   AF-A0A507EGW0-F1
#
_cell.length_a   1.000
_cell.length_b   1.000
_cell.length_c   1.000
_cell.angle_alpha   90.00
_cell.angle_beta   90.00
_cell.angle_gamma   90.00
#
_symmetry.space_group_name_H-M   'P 1'
#
loop_
_entity.id
_entity.type
_entity.pdbx_description
1 polymer ?
#
loop_
_entity_poly.entity_id
_entity_poly.type
_entity_poly.pdbx_seq_one_letter_code
_entity_poly.pdbx_strand_id
1 'polypeptide(L)' 'MAKSKVRISPVGGQGDLGWDRCTNHTNHNQNRKAHRNGIKKPKANRHPSLRGVDPKFLRNQRFAKKGSLAALKKQE' A
#
# COMPACT_ATOMS: atom_id res chain seq x y z
N MET A 1 -63.47 41.85 0.27
CA MET A 1 -62.06 41.43 0.18
C MET A 1 -61.44 41.42 1.57
N ALA A 2 -61.42 40.27 2.23
CA ALA A 2 -60.80 40.13 3.55
C ALA A 2 -59.33 39.73 3.36
N LYS A 3 -58.40 40.52 3.90
CA LYS A 3 -56.95 40.24 3.88
C LYS A 3 -56.66 39.14 4.91
N SER A 4 -56.31 37.95 4.44
CA SER A 4 -55.84 36.85 5.26
C SER A 4 -54.49 37.21 5.90
N LYS A 5 -54.48 37.42 7.22
CA LYS A 5 -53.27 37.64 8.00
C LYS A 5 -52.59 36.29 8.24
N VAL A 6 -51.53 36.00 7.49
CA VAL A 6 -50.67 34.84 7.70
C VAL A 6 -50.01 34.98 9.06
N ARG A 7 -50.32 34.07 10.00
CA ARG A 7 -49.60 33.90 11.25
C ARG A 7 -48.27 33.21 10.93
N ILE A 8 -47.16 33.93 11.05
CA ILE A 8 -45.82 33.35 10.98
C ILE A 8 -45.51 32.81 12.38
N SER A 9 -45.41 31.49 12.51
CA SER A 9 -45.01 30.82 13.76
C SER A 9 -43.53 31.10 14.07
N PRO A 10 -43.15 31.22 15.36
CA PRO A 10 -41.79 31.58 15.74
C PRO A 10 -40.82 30.40 15.59
N VAL A 11 -39.62 30.75 15.12
CA VAL A 11 -38.30 30.14 15.37
C VAL A 11 -38.34 28.81 16.13
N GLY A 12 -38.37 27.71 15.37
CA GLY A 12 -38.13 26.36 15.87
C GLY A 12 -36.74 25.90 15.46
N GLY A 13 -35.80 26.02 16.38
CA GLY A 13 -34.58 25.20 16.52
C GLY A 13 -33.69 25.04 15.28
N GLN A 14 -32.52 25.69 15.32
CA GLN A 14 -31.32 25.07 14.77
C GLN A 14 -31.12 23.75 15.54
N GLY A 15 -31.66 22.66 15.00
CA GLY A 15 -31.26 21.34 15.43
C GLY A 15 -29.87 21.13 14.88
N ASP A 16 -28.87 21.19 15.76
CA ASP A 16 -27.52 20.72 15.50
C ASP A 16 -27.63 19.32 14.89
N LEU A 17 -27.51 19.22 13.56
CA LEU A 17 -27.22 17.97 12.90
C LEU A 17 -25.81 17.61 13.35
N GLY A 18 -25.72 16.88 14.46
CA GLY A 18 -24.46 16.44 15.06
C GLY A 18 -23.63 15.63 14.07
N TRP A 19 -22.91 16.34 13.23
CA TRP A 19 -21.84 15.86 12.36
C TRP A 19 -20.51 15.80 13.14
N ASP A 20 -20.56 15.83 14.47
CA ASP A 20 -19.35 16.11 15.26
C ASP A 20 -18.55 14.87 15.66
N ARG A 21 -18.93 13.67 15.19
CA ARG A 21 -18.07 12.50 15.39
C ARG A 21 -18.30 11.39 14.37
N CYS A 22 -17.50 11.42 13.30
CA CYS A 22 -17.29 10.26 12.44
C CYS A 22 -16.35 9.24 13.13
N THR A 23 -16.41 7.98 12.71
CA THR A 23 -15.50 6.95 13.22
C THR A 23 -14.07 7.25 12.79
N ASN A 24 -13.15 7.43 13.73
CA ASN A 24 -11.76 7.78 13.43
C ASN A 24 -10.96 6.61 12.79
N HIS A 25 -11.41 5.36 12.95
CA HIS A 25 -10.75 4.18 12.40
C HIS A 25 -11.71 2.98 12.29
N THR A 26 -11.61 2.19 11.20
CA THR A 26 -12.30 0.90 11.08
C THR A 26 -11.52 -0.09 10.21
N ASN A 27 -11.36 -1.32 10.72
CA ASN A 27 -10.84 -2.45 9.96
C ASN A 27 -11.97 -3.29 9.31
N HIS A 28 -13.21 -2.78 9.33
CA HIS A 28 -14.34 -3.45 8.70
C HIS A 28 -14.09 -3.60 7.18
N ASN A 29 -14.46 -4.76 6.63
CA ASN A 29 -14.31 -5.10 5.20
C ASN A 29 -12.87 -5.19 4.65
N GLN A 30 -11.80 -4.93 5.43
CA GLN A 30 -10.44 -5.04 4.89
C GLN A 30 -10.08 -6.48 4.54
N ASN A 31 -10.33 -7.43 5.46
CA ASN A 31 -10.09 -8.85 5.21
C ASN A 31 -10.87 -9.35 4.00
N ARG A 32 -12.16 -8.99 3.88
CA ARG A 32 -13.02 -9.40 2.76
C ARG A 32 -12.46 -8.91 1.42
N LYS A 33 -11.95 -7.68 1.34
CA LYS A 33 -11.29 -7.16 0.13
C LYS A 33 -9.96 -7.86 -0.14
N ALA A 34 -9.14 -8.08 0.89
CA ALA A 34 -7.84 -8.75 0.76
C ALA A 34 -7.99 -10.19 0.26
N HIS A 35 -8.99 -10.92 0.75
CA HIS A 35 -9.29 -12.28 0.31
C HIS A 35 -9.98 -12.34 -1.06
N ARG A 36 -10.68 -11.29 -1.49
CA ARG A 36 -11.29 -11.22 -2.84
C ARG A 36 -10.25 -11.34 -3.95
N ASN A 37 -9.08 -10.70 -3.77
CA ASN A 37 -7.95 -10.81 -4.68
C ASN A 37 -6.98 -11.96 -4.30
N GLY A 38 -7.16 -12.52 -3.11
CA GLY A 38 -6.29 -13.53 -2.51
C GLY A 38 -4.98 -12.94 -1.97
N ILE A 39 -4.68 -13.24 -0.71
CA ILE A 39 -3.40 -12.87 -0.08
C ILE A 39 -2.32 -13.84 -0.58
N LYS A 40 -1.57 -13.43 -1.61
CA LYS A 40 -0.50 -14.26 -2.21
C LYS A 40 0.81 -14.11 -1.45
N LYS A 41 1.51 -15.21 -1.25
CA LYS A 41 2.88 -15.21 -0.72
C LYS A 41 3.85 -14.61 -1.75
N PRO A 42 4.94 -13.95 -1.34
CA PRO A 42 5.96 -13.49 -2.27
C PRO A 42 6.56 -14.68 -3.03
N LYS A 43 6.87 -14.47 -4.32
CA LYS A 43 7.43 -15.53 -5.17
C LYS A 43 8.87 -15.82 -4.76
N ALA A 44 9.17 -17.08 -4.44
CA ALA A 44 10.54 -17.54 -4.27
C ALA A 44 11.16 -17.84 -5.65
N ASN A 45 12.30 -17.23 -5.93
CA ASN A 45 13.10 -17.51 -7.13
C ASN A 45 14.31 -18.37 -6.74
N ARG A 46 14.77 -19.24 -7.65
CA ARG A 46 15.95 -20.12 -7.41
C ARG A 46 17.21 -19.33 -7.04
N HIS A 47 17.38 -18.15 -7.62
CA HIS A 47 18.53 -17.28 -7.37
C HIS A 47 18.05 -15.91 -6.90
N PRO A 48 18.28 -15.53 -5.62
CA PRO A 48 17.94 -14.22 -5.10
C PRO A 48 18.93 -13.14 -5.56
N SER A 49 18.56 -11.87 -5.42
CA SER A 49 19.49 -10.76 -5.66
C SER A 49 20.55 -10.67 -4.55
N LEU A 50 21.79 -10.37 -4.90
CA LEU A 50 22.89 -10.14 -3.94
C LEU A 50 22.90 -8.71 -3.34
N ARG A 51 21.76 -8.02 -3.33
CA ARG A 51 21.65 -6.68 -2.72
C ARG A 51 21.77 -6.78 -1.20
N GLY A 52 22.61 -5.94 -0.60
CA GLY A 52 22.90 -5.96 0.84
C GLY A 52 24.00 -6.93 1.27
N VAL A 53 24.62 -7.68 0.35
CA VAL A 53 25.82 -8.48 0.62
C VAL A 53 27.04 -7.56 0.71
N ASP A 54 28.02 -7.93 1.55
CA ASP A 54 29.26 -7.18 1.75
C ASP A 54 29.92 -6.76 0.41
N PRO A 55 30.14 -5.45 0.19
CA PRO A 55 30.80 -4.95 -1.01
C PRO A 55 32.19 -5.55 -1.26
N LYS A 56 32.97 -5.85 -0.20
CA LYS A 56 34.32 -6.44 -0.36
C LYS A 56 34.23 -7.85 -0.92
N PHE A 57 33.34 -8.68 -0.38
CA PHE A 57 33.03 -10.00 -0.93
C PHE A 57 32.53 -9.93 -2.38
N LEU A 58 31.58 -9.03 -2.69
CA LEU A 58 31.04 -8.90 -4.04
C LEU A 58 32.10 -8.48 -5.06
N ARG A 59 33.00 -7.57 -4.68
CA ARG A 59 34.10 -7.13 -5.56
C ARG A 59 35.01 -8.30 -5.91
N ASN A 60 35.38 -9.14 -4.93
CA ASN A 60 36.17 -10.34 -5.18
C ASN A 60 35.43 -11.36 -6.07
N GLN A 61 34.16 -11.64 -5.77
CA GLN A 61 33.35 -12.59 -6.54
C GLN A 61 33.24 -12.16 -8.02
N ARG A 62 33.11 -10.86 -8.30
CA ARG A 62 33.07 -10.31 -9.68
C ARG A 62 34.38 -10.58 -10.42
N PHE A 63 35.53 -10.37 -9.77
CA PHE A 63 36.83 -10.64 -10.39
C PHE A 63 37.06 -12.13 -10.62
N ALA A 64 36.69 -12.99 -9.66
CA ALA A 64 36.80 -14.44 -9.81
C ALA A 64 36.01 -14.95 -11.02
N LYS A 65 34.72 -14.57 -11.13
CA LYS A 65 33.86 -14.95 -12.26
C LYS A 65 34.43 -14.47 -13.60
N LYS A 66 34.92 -13.23 -13.65
CA LYS A 66 35.55 -12.66 -14.86
C LYS A 66 36.80 -13.44 -15.26
N GLY A 67 37.65 -13.80 -14.30
CA GLY A 67 38.88 -14.57 -14.52
C GLY A 67 38.61 -15.97 -15.06
N SER A 68 37.66 -16.70 -14.46
CA SER A 68 37.29 -18.04 -14.91
C SER A 68 36.78 -18.07 -16.36
N LEU A 69 35.94 -17.10 -16.74
CA LEU A 69 35.44 -16.99 -18.12
C LEU A 69 36.57 -16.72 -19.13
N ALA A 70 37.53 -15.87 -18.77
CA ALA A 70 38.68 -15.57 -19.62
C ALA A 70 39.64 -16.77 -19.76
N ALA A 71 39.79 -17.58 -18.71
CA ALA A 71 40.61 -18.78 -18.75
C ALA A 71 39.99 -19.85 -19.65
N LEU A 72 38.68 -20.11 -19.51
CA LEU A 72 37.96 -21.06 -20.37
C LEU A 72 38.05 -20.68 -21.85
N LYS A 73 37.86 -19.41 -22.19
CA LYS A 73 37.99 -18.91 -23.57
C LYS A 73 39.40 -19.09 -24.17
N LYS A 74 40.45 -19.19 -23.34
CA LYS A 74 41.81 -19.47 -23.81
C LYS A 74 42.10 -20.96 -24.01
N GLN A 75 41.29 -21.82 -23.40
CA GLN A 75 41.42 -23.27 -23.53
C GLN A 75 40.67 -23.82 -24.75
N GLU A 76 39.64 -23.10 -25.21
CA GLU A 76 39.02 -23.25 -26.53
C GLU A 76 39.95 -22.75 -27.64
#